data_AF-A0A5D2LVN7-F1
#
_entry.id   AF-A0A5D2LVN7-F1
#
_cell.length_a   1.000
_cell.length_b   1.000
_cell.length_c   1.000
_cell.angle_alpha   90.00
_cell.angle_beta   90.00
_cell.angle_gamma   90.00
#
_symmetry.space_group_name_H-M   'P 1'
#
loop_
_entity.id
_entity.type
_entity.pdbx_description
1 polymer ?
#
loop_
_entity_poly.entity_id
_entity_poly.type
_entity_poly.pdbx_seq_one_letter_code
_entity_poly.pdbx_strand_id
1 'polypeptide(L)'
;MGSTSTKIKLRTSDQKVFKVEEAVVELYEWDANFVKVDQNTLFDLILAANCLKIESLLDLTCQTIANMIKAKRPEEIRTTFNIKSDYTPEAEEAVRREIKWAFDMLGV
;
A
#
# COMPACT_ATOMS: atom_id res chain seq x y z
N MET A 1 21.81 -5.54 8.81
CA MET A 1 21.54 -6.55 7.78
C MET A 1 21.00 -5.78 6.59
N GLY A 2 21.66 -5.85 5.43
CA GLY A 2 21.38 -4.96 4.30
C GLY A 2 19.99 -5.20 3.71
N SER A 3 19.16 -4.16 3.68
CA SER A 3 17.81 -4.21 3.11
C SER A 3 17.90 -4.31 1.57
N THR A 4 17.32 -5.35 0.99
CA THR A 4 17.31 -5.59 -0.46
C THR A 4 16.12 -4.87 -1.09
N SER A 5 16.33 -3.73 -1.75
CA SER A 5 15.31 -3.10 -2.60
C SER A 5 14.97 -4.01 -3.79
N THR A 6 13.71 -4.43 -3.89
CA THR A 6 13.19 -5.19 -5.02
C THR A 6 12.98 -4.26 -6.21
N LYS A 7 13.69 -4.49 -7.33
CA LYS A 7 13.54 -3.72 -8.57
C LYS A 7 12.53 -4.39 -9.48
N ILE A 8 11.34 -3.80 -9.63
CA ILE A 8 10.30 -4.30 -10.52
C ILE A 8 10.44 -3.62 -11.88
N LYS A 9 10.48 -4.43 -12.96
CA LYS A 9 10.45 -3.93 -14.34
C LYS A 9 9.05 -4.10 -14.90
N LEU A 10 8.33 -3.00 -15.06
CA LEU A 10 7.03 -3.00 -15.72
C LEU A 10 7.24 -2.74 -17.22
N ARG A 11 6.58 -3.53 -18.08
CA ARG A 11 6.61 -3.35 -19.53
C ARG A 11 5.21 -3.03 -20.03
N THR A 12 5.09 -1.93 -20.76
CA THR A 12 3.84 -1.54 -21.40
C THR A 12 3.67 -2.22 -22.77
N SER A 13 2.47 -2.13 -23.35
CA SER A 13 2.16 -2.72 -24.65
C SER A 13 2.99 -2.13 -25.80
N ASP A 14 3.47 -0.89 -25.64
CA ASP A 14 4.41 -0.20 -26.54
C ASP A 14 5.88 -0.53 -26.24
N GLN A 15 6.16 -1.62 -25.51
CA GLN A 15 7.50 -2.08 -25.11
C GLN A 15 8.29 -1.14 -24.19
N LYS A 16 7.70 -0.04 -23.72
CA LYS A 16 8.35 0.89 -22.79
C LYS A 16 8.56 0.22 -21.44
N VAL A 17 9.78 0.30 -20.92
CA VAL A 17 10.18 -0.33 -19.65
C VAL A 17 10.34 0.75 -18.58
N PHE A 18 9.55 0.65 -17.51
CA PHE A 18 9.70 1.47 -16.32
C PHE A 18 10.43 0.66 -15.24
N LYS A 19 11.47 1.26 -14.66
CA LYS A 19 12.12 0.73 -13.45
C LYS A 19 11.39 1.33 -12.27
N VAL A 20 10.67 0.51 -11.52
CA VAL A 20 10.09 0.88 -10.24
C VAL A 20 11.06 0.37 -9.17
N GLU A 21 11.68 1.30 -8.44
CA GLU A 21 12.45 0.96 -7.26
C GLU A 21 11.51 1.06 -6.06
N GLU A 22 11.36 -0.04 -5.30
CA GLU A 22 10.68 0.00 -4.00
C GLU A 22 11.55 0.84 -3.06
N ALA A 23 11.17 2.10 -2.89
CA ALA A 23 11.74 2.98 -1.87
C ALA A 23 11.16 2.57 -0.53
N VAL A 24 11.80 1.60 0.13
CA VAL A 24 11.51 1.30 1.53
C VAL A 24 12.21 2.37 2.36
N VAL A 25 11.50 3.45 2.66
CA VAL A 25 11.97 4.44 3.63
C VAL A 25 11.86 3.80 5.01
N GLU A 26 12.99 3.46 5.60
CA GLU A 26 13.04 2.99 6.98
C GLU A 26 12.66 4.18 7.87
N LEU A 27 11.50 4.09 8.53
CA LEU A 27 11.01 5.17 9.37
C LEU A 27 11.96 5.36 10.55
N TYR A 28 12.37 6.60 10.80
CA TYR A 28 13.05 6.94 12.04
C TYR A 28 12.09 6.69 13.22
N GLU A 29 12.61 6.28 14.37
CA GLU A 29 11.79 5.89 15.54
C GLU A 29 10.79 6.97 15.94
N TRP A 30 11.17 8.25 15.79
CA TRP A 30 10.26 9.36 16.04
C TRP A 30 9.09 9.39 15.04
N ASP A 31 9.35 9.21 13.74
CA ASP A 31 8.31 9.21 12.70
C ASP A 31 7.32 8.06 12.92
N ALA A 32 7.84 6.87 13.26
CA ALA A 32 7.02 5.69 13.54
C ALA A 32 6.12 5.90 14.77
N ASN A 33 6.62 6.60 15.80
CA ASN A 33 5.83 6.95 16.97
C ASN A 33 4.84 8.09 16.69
N PHE A 34 5.20 9.05 15.83
CA PHE A 34 4.38 10.19 15.48
C PHE A 34 3.10 9.78 14.74
N VAL A 35 3.21 8.86 13.78
CA VAL A 35 2.05 8.34 13.02
C VAL A 35 1.26 7.26 13.75
N LYS A 36 1.66 6.89 14.98
CA LYS A 36 0.96 5.90 15.81
C LYS A 36 -0.28 6.52 16.48
N VAL A 37 -1.20 6.99 15.66
CA VAL A 37 -2.49 7.58 16.03
C VAL A 37 -3.63 6.67 15.56
N ASP A 38 -4.87 6.98 15.94
CA ASP A 38 -6.04 6.29 15.40
C ASP A 38 -6.24 6.61 13.91
N GLN A 39 -6.99 5.74 13.20
CA GLN A 39 -7.16 5.85 11.76
C GLN A 39 -7.80 7.18 11.32
N ASN A 40 -8.74 7.71 12.08
CA ASN A 40 -9.41 8.97 11.73
C ASN A 40 -8.40 10.11 11.77
N THR A 41 -7.63 10.20 12.86
CA THR A 41 -6.54 11.18 12.98
C THR A 41 -5.50 11.01 11.88
N LEU A 42 -5.15 9.77 11.49
CA LEU A 42 -4.21 9.52 10.39
C LEU A 42 -4.75 10.02 9.05
N PHE A 43 -6.04 9.83 8.76
CA PHE A 43 -6.68 10.35 7.55
C PHE A 43 -6.75 11.88 7.54
N ASP A 44 -7.10 12.50 8.66
CA ASP A 44 -7.09 13.95 8.80
C ASP A 44 -5.67 14.51 8.59
N LEU A 45 -4.64 13.81 9.09
CA LEU A 45 -3.25 14.18 8.90
C LEU A 45 -2.82 14.11 7.42
N ILE A 46 -3.27 13.11 6.67
CA ILE A 46 -3.04 12.99 5.22
C ILE A 46 -3.68 14.18 4.49
N LEU A 47 -4.93 14.50 4.82
CA LEU A 47 -5.66 15.61 4.21
C LEU A 47 -4.98 16.95 4.54
N ALA A 48 -4.57 17.15 5.79
CA ALA A 48 -3.85 18.34 6.22
C ALA A 48 -2.49 18.47 5.52
N ALA A 49 -1.71 17.38 5.43
CA ALA A 49 -0.42 17.35 4.74
C ALA A 49 -0.56 17.71 3.26
N ASN A 50 -1.56 17.15 2.58
CA ASN A 50 -1.86 17.48 1.18
C ASN A 50 -2.31 18.94 1.02
N CYS A 51 -3.16 19.45 1.91
CA CYS A 51 -3.64 20.84 1.88
C CYS A 51 -2.50 21.85 2.08
N LEU A 52 -1.61 21.58 3.04
CA LEU A 52 -0.46 22.42 3.35
C LEU A 52 0.75 22.18 2.44
N LYS A 53 0.66 21.22 1.51
CA LYS A 53 1.72 20.80 0.59
C LYS A 53 3.02 20.39 1.29
N ILE A 54 2.88 19.64 2.38
CA ILE A 54 4.03 19.07 3.12
C ILE A 54 4.27 17.66 2.59
N GLU A 55 5.07 17.55 1.53
CA GLU A 55 5.33 16.29 0.81
C GLU A 55 5.88 15.19 1.74
N SER A 56 6.83 15.51 2.63
CA SER A 56 7.41 14.53 3.55
C SER A 56 6.40 13.92 4.53
N LEU A 57 5.44 14.72 5.02
CA LEU A 57 4.39 14.24 5.90
C LEU A 57 3.35 13.42 5.14
N LEU A 58 3.05 13.81 3.90
CA LEU A 58 2.18 13.06 3.02
C LEU A 58 2.80 11.69 2.70
N ASP A 59 4.09 11.63 2.37
CA ASP A 59 4.81 10.39 2.10
C ASP A 59 4.84 9.49 3.33
N LEU A 60 5.16 10.04 4.51
CA LEU A 60 5.19 9.30 5.77
C LEU A 60 3.84 8.65 6.11
N THR A 61 2.76 9.41 5.98
CA THR A 61 1.41 8.91 6.27
C THR A 61 0.93 7.92 5.22
N CYS A 62 1.23 8.14 3.94
CA CYS A 62 0.94 7.19 2.86
C CYS A 62 1.72 5.88 3.05
N GLN A 63 2.99 5.94 3.41
CA GLN A 63 3.82 4.76 3.68
C GLN A 63 3.26 3.96 4.86
N THR A 64 2.75 4.64 5.90
CA THR A 64 2.13 4.00 7.05
C THR A 64 0.88 3.20 6.63
N ILE A 65 0.01 3.79 5.82
CA ILE A 65 -1.17 3.08 5.26
C ILE A 65 -0.74 1.92 4.36
N ALA A 66 0.25 2.14 3.50
CA ALA A 66 0.79 1.08 2.63
C ALA A 66 1.30 -0.11 3.46
N ASN A 67 2.00 0.14 4.57
CA ASN A 67 2.46 -0.90 5.49
C ASN A 67 1.30 -1.62 6.19
N MET A 68 0.18 -0.93 6.47
CA MET A 68 -1.02 -1.56 7.05
C MET A 68 -1.76 -2.46 6.06
N ILE A 69 -1.61 -2.23 4.75
CA ILE A 69 -2.21 -3.01 3.67
C ILE A 69 -1.29 -4.16 3.26
N LYS A 70 0.02 -3.93 3.28
CA LYS A 70 1.04 -4.91 2.90
C LYS A 70 0.87 -6.20 3.71
N ALA A 71 0.93 -7.34 3.02
CA ALA A 71 0.81 -8.68 3.58
C ALA A 71 -0.53 -9.03 4.26
N LYS A 72 -1.58 -8.19 4.14
CA LYS A 72 -2.94 -8.54 4.58
C LYS A 72 -3.78 -9.12 3.44
N ARG A 73 -4.71 -9.98 3.79
CA ARG A 73 -5.69 -10.49 2.82
C ARG A 73 -6.76 -9.43 2.50
N PRO A 74 -7.40 -9.47 1.31
CA PRO A 74 -8.44 -8.51 0.93
C PRO A 74 -9.56 -8.39 1.96
N GLU A 75 -9.93 -9.49 2.62
CA GLU A 75 -11.00 -9.52 3.63
C GLU A 75 -10.58 -8.79 4.91
N GLU A 76 -9.31 -8.92 5.30
CA GLU A 76 -8.73 -8.24 6.46
C GLU A 76 -8.58 -6.75 6.20
N ILE A 77 -8.20 -6.36 4.98
CA ILE A 77 -8.13 -4.96 4.55
C ILE A 77 -9.53 -4.35 4.61
N ARG A 78 -10.54 -5.01 4.03
CA ARG A 78 -11.94 -4.55 4.07
C ARG A 78 -12.43 -4.36 5.50
N THR A 79 -12.12 -5.28 6.40
CA THR A 79 -12.47 -5.17 7.82
C THR A 79 -11.73 -4.01 8.50
N THR A 80 -10.42 -3.90 8.28
CA THR A 80 -9.56 -2.88 8.89
C THR A 80 -10.00 -1.46 8.51
N PHE A 81 -10.41 -1.26 7.26
CA PHE A 81 -10.81 0.04 6.73
C PHE A 81 -12.34 0.23 6.67
N ASN A 82 -13.10 -0.70 7.26
CA ASN A 82 -14.56 -0.68 7.29
C ASN A 82 -15.19 -0.50 5.88
N ILE A 83 -14.62 -1.17 4.87
CA ILE A 83 -15.05 -1.13 3.47
C ILE A 83 -16.04 -2.26 3.21
N LYS A 84 -17.23 -1.89 2.73
CA LYS A 84 -18.24 -2.87 2.27
C LYS A 84 -17.84 -3.39 0.89
N SER A 85 -17.84 -4.72 0.72
CA SER A 85 -17.65 -5.33 -0.61
C SER A 85 -18.85 -4.99 -1.52
N ASP A 86 -18.54 -4.54 -2.72
CA ASP A 86 -19.46 -4.26 -3.82
C ASP A 86 -19.54 -5.41 -4.84
N TYR A 87 -18.68 -6.42 -4.70
CA TYR A 87 -18.65 -7.60 -5.57
C TYR A 87 -19.74 -8.61 -5.19
N THR A 88 -20.35 -9.22 -6.20
CA THR A 88 -21.05 -10.50 -5.99
C THR A 88 -20.02 -11.61 -5.75
N PRO A 89 -20.40 -12.71 -5.06
CA PRO A 89 -19.49 -13.83 -4.81
C PRO A 89 -18.82 -14.36 -6.08
N GLU A 90 -19.58 -14.46 -7.18
CA GLU A 90 -19.10 -14.97 -8.47
C GLU A 90 -18.08 -14.02 -9.11
N ALA A 91 -18.31 -12.71 -9.02
CA ALA A 91 -17.39 -11.71 -9.52
C ALA A 91 -16.09 -11.67 -8.69
N GLU A 92 -16.19 -11.80 -7.37
CA GLU A 92 -15.03 -11.87 -6.48
C GLU A 92 -14.16 -13.11 -6.76
N GLU A 93 -14.78 -14.27 -7.02
CA GLU A 93 -14.07 -15.48 -7.42
C GLU A 93 -13.42 -15.37 -8.80
N ALA A 94 -14.07 -14.68 -9.76
CA ALA A 94 -13.47 -14.40 -11.07
C ALA A 94 -12.22 -13.53 -10.92
N VAL A 95 -12.30 -12.43 -10.17
CA VAL A 95 -11.17 -11.53 -9.90
C VAL A 95 -10.05 -12.27 -9.15
N ARG A 96 -10.36 -13.10 -8.15
CA ARG A 96 -9.35 -13.92 -7.46
C ARG A 96 -8.63 -14.88 -8.40
N ARG A 97 -9.34 -15.50 -9.36
CA ARG A 97 -8.72 -16.37 -10.36
C ARG A 97 -7.81 -15.59 -11.30
N GLU A 98 -8.24 -14.42 -11.75
CA GLU A 98 -7.46 -13.56 -12.65
C GLU A 98 -6.21 -12.97 -11.99
N ILE A 99 -6.28 -12.64 -10.69
CA ILE A 99 -5.18 -12.03 -9.93
C ILE A 99 -4.32 -13.09 -9.22
N LYS A 100 -4.68 -14.38 -9.31
CA LYS A 100 -3.95 -15.49 -8.63
C LYS A 100 -2.45 -15.45 -8.89
N TRP A 101 -2.02 -15.12 -10.11
CA TRP A 101 -0.60 -15.01 -10.47
C TRP A 101 0.16 -13.98 -9.61
N ALA A 102 -0.49 -12.91 -9.15
CA ALA A 102 0.14 -11.88 -8.34
C ALA A 102 0.41 -12.36 -6.91
N PHE A 103 -0.47 -13.21 -6.37
CA PHE A 103 -0.26 -13.86 -5.06
C PHE A 103 0.85 -14.91 -5.14
N ASP A 104 0.80 -15.78 -6.16
CA ASP A 104 1.82 -16.82 -6.39
C ASP A 104 3.23 -16.22 -6.61
N MET A 105 3.34 -15.07 -7.30
CA MET A 105 4.63 -14.37 -7.54
C MET A 105 5.19 -13.65 -6.31
N LEU A 106 4.34 -13.26 -5.36
CA LEU A 106 4.75 -12.59 -4.12
C LEU A 106 5.06 -13.57 -2.99
N GLY A 107 4.86 -14.87 -3.20
CA GLY A 107 5.16 -15.91 -2.22
C GLY A 107 4.27 -15.86 -0.98
N VAL A 108 3.03 -15.36 -1.12
CA VAL A 108 2.01 -15.28 -0.07
C VAL A 108 0.78 -16.10 -0.45
#